data_AF-A0A0S8D503-F1
#
_entry.id   AF-A0A0S8D503-F1
#
_cell.length_a   1.000
_cell.length_b   1.000
_cell.length_c   1.000
_cell.angle_alpha   90.00
_cell.angle_beta   90.00
_cell.angle_gamma   90.00
#
_symmetry.space_group_name_H-M   'P 1'
#
loop_
_entity.id
_entity.type
_entity.pdbx_description
1 polymer ?
#
loop_
_entity_poly.entity_id
_entity_poly.type
_entity_poly.pdbx_seq_one_letter_code
_entity_poly.pdbx_strand_id
1 'polypeptide(L)'
;MEERIGVYVCECGPNIKDAIDLHEVVKFVQGLDNVVLTKAFGLLCAVDGQELIRKDIKEHNLTRVVIAACSPKEHENTFRQCLEKAGLNPFLLQIANIREQCTWVVKDKALATDKAKAIIHAAVRRVAHHEPLEVKEIECQPDALVVGAGIAGISAALTLAQKNRKVYLVEKLPCIGGKVARYEDVFPNLECASCILDPILDEVLHNEHIDILTLSEVQEVLGFYGNFLVKVNKKARFVDSETCIGCGACVETCPVKVTNEYNEGLDQRRAIYIPYAGALPNIAVIDKEHCLRWQGEACSACNEACPFGSIIYEETDQARQLRVGAIVLAPGFDLFDPAKAPQYGYGKIDSVYTSLEFERL
;
A
#
# COMPACT_ATOMS: atom_id res chain seq x y z
N MET A 1 -20.25 19.52 36.42
CA MET A 1 -20.46 18.13 36.87
C MET A 1 -19.10 17.59 37.25
N GLU A 2 -18.99 16.95 38.41
CA GLU A 2 -17.76 16.23 38.77
C GLU A 2 -17.62 15.02 37.85
N GLU A 3 -16.44 14.83 37.24
CA GLU A 3 -16.20 13.74 36.31
C GLU A 3 -16.19 12.40 37.06
N ARG A 4 -16.75 11.35 36.45
CA ARG A 4 -16.86 10.00 37.02
C ARG A 4 -16.11 9.04 36.12
N ILE A 5 -14.84 8.82 36.43
CA ILE A 5 -13.91 8.05 35.61
C ILE A 5 -13.91 6.59 36.04
N GLY A 6 -14.18 5.68 35.09
CA GLY A 6 -13.94 4.25 35.28
C GLY A 6 -12.62 3.83 34.65
N VAL A 7 -11.74 3.20 35.43
CA VAL A 7 -10.43 2.72 34.96
C VAL A 7 -10.39 1.20 34.93
N TYR A 8 -10.08 0.63 33.77
CA TYR A 8 -10.02 -0.82 33.59
C TYR A 8 -8.59 -1.23 33.23
N VAL A 9 -8.01 -2.14 34.01
CA VAL A 9 -6.65 -2.64 33.82
C VAL A 9 -6.71 -4.05 33.23
N CYS A 10 -6.16 -4.23 32.03
CA CYS A 10 -6.16 -5.53 31.35
C CYS A 10 -5.06 -6.43 31.92
N GLU A 11 -5.37 -7.70 32.20
CA GLU A 11 -4.35 -8.70 32.55
C GLU A 11 -3.57 -9.16 31.31
N CYS A 12 -4.25 -9.30 30.16
CA CYS A 12 -3.66 -9.74 28.89
C CYS A 12 -2.84 -11.03 28.99
N GLY A 13 -3.27 -11.96 29.86
CA GLY A 13 -2.52 -13.16 30.19
C GLY A 13 -1.12 -12.81 30.76
N PRO A 14 -0.05 -13.52 30.38
CA PRO A 14 1.29 -13.25 30.92
C PRO A 14 1.89 -11.92 30.45
N ASN A 15 1.29 -11.26 29.44
CA ASN A 15 1.88 -10.07 28.83
C ASN A 15 1.85 -8.84 29.74
N ILE A 16 0.84 -8.71 30.61
CA ILE A 16 0.75 -7.60 31.56
C ILE A 16 0.79 -8.17 32.97
N LYS A 17 -0.09 -9.12 33.30
CA LYS A 17 -0.25 -9.69 34.65
C LYS A 17 1.06 -10.12 35.31
N ASP A 18 1.94 -10.80 34.57
CA ASP A 18 3.14 -11.37 35.16
C ASP A 18 4.27 -10.34 35.25
N ALA A 19 4.25 -9.34 34.36
CA ALA A 19 5.29 -8.32 34.20
C ALA A 19 5.14 -7.10 35.13
N ILE A 20 3.97 -6.89 35.75
CA ILE A 20 3.73 -5.84 36.74
C ILE A 20 3.00 -6.38 37.98
N ASP A 21 3.01 -5.62 39.07
CA ASP A 21 2.11 -5.87 40.20
C ASP A 21 0.75 -5.21 39.92
N LEU A 22 -0.20 -6.01 39.44
CA LEU A 22 -1.56 -5.54 39.15
C LEU A 22 -2.30 -5.06 40.39
N HIS A 23 -2.08 -5.69 41.54
CA HIS A 23 -2.77 -5.30 42.77
C HIS A 23 -2.30 -3.91 43.20
N GLU A 24 -1.00 -3.66 43.14
CA GLU A 24 -0.42 -2.35 43.44
C GLU A 24 -0.89 -1.27 42.47
N VAL A 25 -0.96 -1.58 41.17
CA VAL A 25 -1.48 -0.66 40.14
C VAL A 25 -2.95 -0.33 40.39
N VAL A 26 -3.80 -1.33 40.61
CA VAL A 26 -5.23 -1.11 40.89
C VAL A 26 -5.42 -0.26 42.14
N LYS A 27 -4.70 -0.58 43.23
CA LYS A 27 -4.79 0.18 44.49
C LYS A 27 -4.34 1.64 44.31
N PHE A 28 -3.27 1.88 43.55
CA PHE A 28 -2.81 3.23 43.25
C PHE A 28 -3.86 4.02 42.45
N VAL A 29 -4.44 3.40 41.42
CA VAL A 29 -5.42 4.04 40.52
C VAL A 29 -6.72 4.40 41.24
N GLN A 30 -7.16 3.59 42.20
CA GLN A 30 -8.34 3.87 43.03
C GLN A 30 -8.24 5.17 43.84
N GLY A 31 -7.01 5.62 44.15
CA GLY A 31 -6.76 6.84 44.91
C GLY A 31 -6.67 8.12 44.07
N LEU A 32 -6.85 8.02 42.75
CA LEU A 32 -6.72 9.18 41.84
C LEU A 32 -8.01 10.00 41.78
N ASP A 33 -7.86 11.31 41.58
CA ASP A 33 -8.99 12.25 41.47
C ASP A 33 -9.99 11.81 40.39
N ASN A 34 -11.28 11.96 40.69
CA ASN A 34 -12.41 11.63 39.80
C ASN A 34 -12.56 10.14 39.44
N VAL A 35 -11.68 9.24 39.93
CA VAL A 35 -11.81 7.80 39.70
C VAL A 35 -12.85 7.22 40.66
N VAL A 36 -13.99 6.79 40.11
CA VAL A 36 -15.09 6.20 40.88
C VAL A 36 -15.14 4.68 40.81
N LEU A 37 -14.42 4.09 39.85
CA LEU A 37 -14.35 2.65 39.64
C LEU A 37 -12.98 2.25 39.11
N THR A 38 -12.40 1.20 39.67
CA THR A 38 -11.21 0.55 39.12
C THR A 38 -11.39 -0.96 39.13
N LYS A 39 -11.22 -1.62 37.98
CA LYS A 39 -11.30 -3.08 37.86
C LYS A 39 -10.14 -3.62 37.05
N ALA A 40 -9.53 -4.71 37.53
CA ALA A 40 -8.69 -5.56 36.70
C ALA A 40 -9.54 -6.66 36.07
N PHE A 41 -9.27 -7.00 34.80
CA PHE A 41 -10.00 -8.07 34.12
C PHE A 41 -9.09 -8.78 33.10
N GLY A 42 -9.34 -10.08 32.91
CA GLY A 42 -8.52 -10.97 32.08
C GLY A 42 -8.22 -10.41 30.69
N LEU A 43 -9.25 -10.32 29.85
CA LEU A 43 -9.17 -9.79 28.48
C LEU A 43 -10.27 -8.75 28.27
N LEU A 44 -9.91 -7.46 28.38
CA LEU A 44 -10.88 -6.37 28.23
C LEU A 44 -11.46 -6.25 26.81
N CYS A 45 -10.69 -6.64 25.78
CA CYS A 45 -11.17 -6.61 24.39
C CYS A 45 -12.11 -7.78 24.05
N ALA A 46 -12.16 -8.83 24.86
CA ALA A 46 -13.10 -9.94 24.68
C ALA A 46 -14.55 -9.52 24.99
N VAL A 47 -15.52 -10.31 24.54
CA VAL A 47 -16.95 -10.02 24.69
C VAL A 47 -17.33 -9.76 26.16
N ASP A 48 -16.85 -10.62 27.07
CA ASP A 48 -17.14 -10.48 28.51
C ASP A 48 -16.54 -9.20 29.11
N GLY A 49 -15.34 -8.82 28.67
CA GLY A 49 -14.68 -7.58 29.09
C GLY A 49 -15.43 -6.35 28.59
N GLN A 50 -15.91 -6.37 27.35
CA GLN A 50 -16.74 -5.31 26.80
C GLN A 50 -18.13 -5.24 27.46
N GLU A 51 -18.73 -6.36 27.84
CA GLU A 51 -20.00 -6.37 28.59
C GLU A 51 -19.82 -5.80 30.00
N LEU A 52 -18.73 -6.17 30.68
CA LEU A 52 -18.36 -5.60 31.98
C LEU A 52 -18.29 -4.07 31.91
N ILE A 53 -17.53 -3.52 30.96
CA ILE A 53 -17.39 -2.07 30.78
C ILE A 53 -18.75 -1.42 30.51
N ARG A 54 -19.58 -1.99 29.61
CA ARG A 54 -20.90 -1.43 29.25
C ARG A 54 -21.86 -1.41 30.44
N LYS A 55 -21.88 -2.48 31.23
CA LYS A 55 -22.68 -2.58 32.44
C LYS A 55 -22.25 -1.52 33.46
N ASP A 56 -20.96 -1.43 33.71
CA ASP A 56 -20.38 -0.50 34.68
C ASP A 56 -20.61 0.97 34.31
N ILE A 57 -20.55 1.31 33.01
CA ILE A 57 -20.89 2.66 32.51
C ILE A 57 -22.29 3.07 32.99
N LYS A 58 -23.27 2.18 32.88
CA LYS A 58 -24.66 2.45 33.27
C LYS A 58 -24.85 2.41 34.79
N GLU A 59 -24.35 1.37 35.45
CA GLU A 59 -24.55 1.18 36.90
C GLU A 59 -23.88 2.27 37.74
N HIS A 60 -22.70 2.72 37.32
CA HIS A 60 -21.92 3.72 38.05
C HIS A 60 -22.05 5.13 37.47
N ASN A 61 -22.90 5.34 36.46
CA ASN A 61 -23.06 6.63 35.76
C ASN A 61 -21.71 7.22 35.36
N LEU A 62 -20.87 6.43 34.69
CA LEU A 62 -19.53 6.86 34.30
C LEU A 62 -19.62 7.93 33.21
N THR A 63 -18.85 9.00 33.34
CA THR A 63 -18.75 10.07 32.34
C THR A 63 -17.51 9.93 31.46
N ARG A 64 -16.49 9.19 31.91
CA ARG A 64 -15.23 8.93 31.19
C ARG A 64 -14.75 7.52 31.43
N VAL A 65 -14.01 6.97 30.48
CA VAL A 65 -13.41 5.63 30.60
C VAL A 65 -11.92 5.67 30.27
N VAL A 66 -11.11 5.05 31.13
CA VAL A 66 -9.70 4.78 30.86
C VAL A 66 -9.49 3.28 30.73
N ILE A 67 -8.85 2.85 29.64
CA ILE A 67 -8.45 1.46 29.43
C ILE A 67 -6.93 1.36 29.50
N ALA A 68 -6.41 0.73 30.54
CA ALA A 68 -4.99 0.44 30.70
C ALA A 68 -4.67 -0.94 30.12
N ALA A 69 -4.20 -0.97 28.88
CA ALA A 69 -4.01 -2.20 28.12
C ALA A 69 -2.93 -2.05 27.02
N CYS A 70 -3.27 -2.45 25.79
CA CYS A 70 -2.43 -2.39 24.60
C CYS A 70 -2.53 -1.04 23.88
N SER A 71 -1.81 -0.92 22.77
CA SER A 71 -1.78 0.24 21.91
C SER A 71 -3.17 0.68 21.43
N PRO A 72 -3.48 1.99 21.45
CA PRO A 72 -4.70 2.52 20.82
C PRO A 72 -4.76 2.20 19.33
N LYS A 73 -3.61 2.03 18.65
CA LYS A 73 -3.58 1.62 17.23
C LYS A 73 -4.28 0.29 16.96
N GLU A 74 -4.36 -0.58 17.97
CA GLU A 74 -4.97 -1.91 17.85
C GLU A 74 -6.46 -1.88 18.22
N HIS A 75 -6.81 -1.37 19.41
CA HIS A 75 -8.14 -1.57 20.01
C HIS A 75 -8.90 -0.29 20.33
N GLU A 76 -8.44 0.89 19.90
CA GLU A 76 -9.19 2.13 20.12
C GLU A 76 -10.59 2.07 19.52
N ASN A 77 -10.71 1.63 18.27
CA ASN A 77 -12.02 1.48 17.62
C ASN A 77 -12.92 0.46 18.33
N THR A 78 -12.35 -0.64 18.84
CA THR A 78 -13.08 -1.66 19.62
C THR A 78 -13.70 -1.05 20.87
N PHE A 79 -12.91 -0.31 21.66
CA PHE A 79 -13.41 0.31 22.88
C PHE A 79 -14.31 1.52 22.63
N ARG A 80 -14.08 2.29 21.55
CA ARG A 80 -15.00 3.35 21.12
C ARG A 80 -16.39 2.79 20.83
N GLN A 81 -16.49 1.70 20.06
CA GLN A 81 -17.76 1.01 19.79
C GLN A 81 -18.39 0.43 21.07
N CYS A 82 -17.57 -0.02 22.02
CA CYS A 82 -18.03 -0.50 23.33
C CYS A 82 -18.72 0.63 24.12
N LEU A 83 -18.11 1.81 24.20
CA LEU A 83 -18.69 2.98 24.86
C LEU A 83 -19.96 3.46 24.16
N GLU A 84 -19.94 3.52 22.82
CA GLU A 84 -21.10 3.94 22.02
C GLU A 84 -22.31 3.04 22.28
N LYS A 85 -22.12 1.71 22.31
CA LYS A 85 -23.16 0.74 22.69
C LYS A 85 -23.65 0.88 24.13
N ALA A 86 -22.89 1.50 25.02
CA ALA A 86 -23.33 1.84 26.38
C ALA A 86 -24.09 3.17 26.45
N GLY A 87 -24.10 3.96 25.38
CA GLY A 87 -24.66 5.32 25.36
C GLY A 87 -23.67 6.40 25.81
N LEU A 88 -22.37 6.09 25.92
CA LEU A 88 -21.32 7.06 26.22
C LEU A 88 -20.63 7.49 24.92
N ASN A 89 -20.34 8.79 24.79
CA ASN A 89 -19.66 9.30 23.60
C ASN A 89 -18.27 8.65 23.43
N PRO A 90 -17.93 8.12 22.23
CA PRO A 90 -16.71 7.33 22.03
C PRO A 90 -15.41 8.12 22.25
N PHE A 91 -15.43 9.45 22.17
CA PHE A 91 -14.26 10.31 22.37
C PHE A 91 -13.98 10.62 23.84
N LEU A 92 -14.86 10.17 24.75
CA LEU A 92 -14.70 10.23 26.20
C LEU A 92 -13.88 9.04 26.75
N LEU A 93 -13.17 8.37 25.85
CA LEU A 93 -12.24 7.27 26.09
C LEU A 93 -10.80 7.78 26.11
N GLN A 94 -9.97 7.22 27.00
CA GLN A 94 -8.51 7.30 26.90
C GLN A 94 -7.89 5.91 27.08
N ILE A 95 -7.01 5.52 26.17
CA ILE A 95 -6.22 4.30 26.31
C ILE A 95 -4.85 4.64 26.90
N ALA A 96 -4.48 3.94 27.97
CA ALA A 96 -3.15 3.92 28.55
C ALA A 96 -2.43 2.67 28.03
N ASN A 97 -1.45 2.85 27.14
CA ASN A 97 -0.64 1.74 26.64
C ASN A 97 0.37 1.31 27.72
N ILE A 98 0.05 0.26 28.45
CA ILE A 98 0.93 -0.35 29.45
C ILE A 98 1.52 -1.68 28.97
N ARG A 99 1.24 -2.11 27.72
CA ARG A 99 1.80 -3.33 27.13
C ARG A 99 3.03 -3.03 26.29
N GLU A 100 2.85 -2.54 25.06
CA GLU A 100 3.95 -2.27 24.11
C GLU A 100 4.90 -1.20 24.64
N GLN A 101 4.38 -0.21 25.38
CA GLN A 101 5.17 0.91 25.90
C GLN A 101 5.67 0.68 27.34
N CYS A 102 5.32 -0.42 27.99
CA CYS A 102 5.72 -0.70 29.36
C CYS A 102 6.12 -2.16 29.57
N THR A 103 5.17 -3.09 29.73
CA THR A 103 5.49 -4.47 30.14
C THR A 103 6.36 -5.24 29.15
N TRP A 104 6.28 -4.97 27.85
CA TRP A 104 7.12 -5.64 26.84
C TRP A 104 8.56 -5.12 26.79
N VAL A 105 8.81 -3.90 27.26
CA VAL A 105 10.10 -3.22 27.08
C VAL A 105 10.84 -2.98 28.39
N VAL A 106 10.16 -3.06 29.53
CA VAL A 106 10.77 -2.91 30.86
C VAL A 106 10.87 -4.28 31.52
N LYS A 107 12.10 -4.77 31.70
CA LYS A 107 12.36 -6.09 32.29
C LYS A 107 12.19 -6.13 33.81
N ASP A 108 12.50 -5.04 34.49
CA ASP A 108 12.34 -4.95 35.95
C ASP A 108 10.87 -4.77 36.31
N LYS A 109 10.33 -5.70 37.09
CA LYS A 109 8.91 -5.75 37.44
C LYS A 109 8.47 -4.55 38.30
N ALA A 110 9.29 -4.11 39.24
CA ALA A 110 8.94 -2.97 40.10
C ALA A 110 8.92 -1.68 39.28
N LEU A 111 9.95 -1.47 38.45
CA LEU A 111 10.03 -0.33 37.55
C LEU A 111 8.90 -0.32 36.51
N ALA A 112 8.55 -1.48 35.96
CA ALA A 112 7.41 -1.62 35.04
C ALA A 112 6.08 -1.28 35.73
N THR A 113 5.94 -1.67 37.00
CA THR A 113 4.76 -1.35 37.81
C THR A 113 4.64 0.16 38.03
N ASP A 114 5.72 0.83 38.43
CA ASP A 114 5.73 2.28 38.64
C ASP A 114 5.51 3.06 37.34
N LYS A 115 6.10 2.59 36.23
CA LYS A 115 5.87 3.17 34.91
C LYS A 115 4.40 3.01 34.49
N ALA A 116 3.79 1.85 34.72
CA ALA A 116 2.37 1.64 34.42
C ALA A 116 1.48 2.59 35.22
N LYS A 117 1.73 2.75 36.54
CA LYS A 117 1.03 3.75 37.38
C LYS A 117 1.14 5.15 36.80
N ALA A 118 2.34 5.58 36.41
CA ALA A 118 2.56 6.91 35.85
C ALA A 118 1.79 7.13 34.53
N ILE A 119 1.80 6.14 33.62
CA ILE A 119 1.06 6.20 32.35
C ILE A 119 -0.46 6.27 32.61
N ILE A 120 -0.98 5.45 33.51
CA ILE A 120 -2.41 5.43 33.85
C ILE A 120 -2.81 6.75 34.52
N HIS A 121 -2.01 7.27 35.43
CA HIS A 121 -2.27 8.56 36.07
C HIS A 121 -2.35 9.69 35.04
N ALA A 122 -1.41 9.74 34.10
CA ALA A 122 -1.45 10.71 33.00
C ALA A 122 -2.71 10.56 32.14
N ALA A 123 -3.14 9.32 31.85
CA ALA A 123 -4.36 9.05 31.11
C ALA A 123 -5.63 9.50 31.84
N VAL A 124 -5.72 9.24 33.16
CA VAL A 124 -6.82 9.70 34.02
C VAL A 124 -6.89 11.23 34.04
N ARG A 125 -5.75 11.90 34.23
CA ARG A 125 -5.67 13.37 34.19
C ARG A 125 -6.09 13.95 32.85
N ARG A 126 -5.71 13.29 31.74
CA ARG A 126 -6.05 13.73 30.38
C ARG A 126 -7.54 13.54 30.06
N VAL A 127 -8.12 12.39 30.39
CA VAL A 127 -9.51 12.07 30.00
C VAL A 127 -10.53 12.99 30.67
N ALA A 128 -10.20 13.53 31.85
CA ALA A 128 -11.00 14.54 32.54
C ALA A 128 -11.22 15.81 31.71
N HIS A 129 -10.32 16.10 30.76
CA HIS A 129 -10.41 17.26 29.85
C HIS A 129 -10.97 16.89 28.47
N HIS A 130 -11.34 15.63 28.22
CA HIS A 130 -11.96 15.27 26.96
C HIS A 130 -13.38 15.85 26.87
N GLU A 131 -13.74 16.29 25.67
CA GLU A 131 -15.06 16.76 25.30
C GLU A 131 -15.72 15.75 24.35
N PRO A 132 -17.06 15.62 24.39
CA PRO A 132 -17.76 14.77 23.44
C PRO A 132 -17.57 15.32 22.02
N LEU A 133 -17.18 14.47 21.07
CA LEU A 133 -17.07 14.84 19.66
C LEU A 133 -18.08 14.08 18.82
N GLU A 134 -18.39 14.63 17.65
CA GLU A 134 -19.29 14.03 16.67
C GLU A 134 -18.49 13.46 15.49
N VAL A 135 -18.91 12.31 15.00
CA VAL A 135 -18.35 11.73 13.77
C VAL A 135 -18.92 12.50 12.59
N LYS A 136 -18.04 13.09 11.77
CA LYS A 136 -18.45 13.76 10.54
C LYS A 136 -18.58 12.74 9.41
N GLU A 137 -19.72 12.75 8.73
CA GLU A 137 -19.90 12.02 7.48
C GLU A 137 -19.28 12.83 6.33
N ILE A 138 -18.63 12.11 5.41
CA ILE A 138 -17.99 12.69 4.22
C ILE A 138 -18.46 11.92 2.99
N GLU A 139 -18.79 12.63 1.92
CA GLU A 139 -19.03 12.01 0.62
C GLU A 139 -17.72 11.42 0.09
N CYS A 140 -17.75 10.19 -0.40
CA CYS A 140 -16.56 9.49 -0.91
C CYS A 140 -16.64 9.35 -2.43
N GLN A 141 -15.54 9.65 -3.11
CA GLN A 141 -15.38 9.38 -4.54
C GLN A 141 -15.44 7.86 -4.80
N PRO A 142 -16.28 7.39 -5.74
CA PRO A 142 -16.43 5.96 -6.01
C PRO A 142 -15.27 5.36 -6.82
N ASP A 143 -14.53 6.20 -7.55
CA ASP A 143 -13.42 5.80 -8.41
C ASP A 143 -12.20 5.37 -7.58
N ALA A 144 -11.42 4.44 -8.13
CA ALA A 144 -10.20 3.94 -7.49
C ALA A 144 -8.98 4.14 -8.38
N LEU A 145 -7.81 4.29 -7.76
CA LEU A 145 -6.52 4.27 -8.44
C LEU A 145 -5.77 3.01 -8.03
N VAL A 146 -5.19 2.30 -9.01
CA VAL A 146 -4.25 1.21 -8.78
C VAL A 146 -2.89 1.61 -9.35
N VAL A 147 -1.83 1.53 -8.54
CA VAL A 147 -0.47 1.91 -8.93
C VAL A 147 0.38 0.66 -9.11
N GLY A 148 0.78 0.39 -10.34
CA GLY A 148 1.50 -0.80 -10.79
C GLY A 148 0.56 -1.82 -11.45
N ALA A 149 0.87 -2.21 -12.68
CA ALA A 149 0.10 -3.15 -13.50
C ALA A 149 0.82 -4.50 -13.65
N GLY A 150 1.45 -4.98 -12.59
CA GLY A 150 1.74 -6.41 -12.42
C GLY A 150 0.49 -7.19 -12.03
N ILE A 151 0.61 -8.52 -11.90
CA ILE A 151 -0.53 -9.41 -11.60
C ILE A 151 -1.37 -8.94 -10.39
N ALA A 152 -0.74 -8.46 -9.31
CA ALA A 152 -1.45 -7.97 -8.13
C ALA A 152 -2.33 -6.74 -8.43
N GLY A 153 -1.81 -5.78 -9.19
CA GLY A 153 -2.55 -4.57 -9.55
C GLY A 153 -3.65 -4.84 -10.57
N ILE A 154 -3.35 -5.69 -11.57
CA ILE A 154 -4.32 -6.18 -12.55
C ILE A 154 -5.49 -6.90 -11.85
N SER A 155 -5.22 -7.84 -10.94
CA SER A 155 -6.27 -8.53 -10.19
C SER A 155 -7.10 -7.58 -9.32
N ALA A 156 -6.46 -6.59 -8.70
CA ALA A 156 -7.16 -5.56 -7.93
C ALA A 156 -8.08 -4.71 -8.82
N ALA A 157 -7.59 -4.30 -10.00
CA ALA A 157 -8.35 -3.51 -10.96
C ALA A 157 -9.58 -4.29 -11.48
N LEU A 158 -9.41 -5.56 -11.89
CA LEU A 158 -10.51 -6.42 -12.32
C LEU A 158 -11.54 -6.63 -11.20
N THR A 159 -11.09 -6.90 -9.98
CA THR A 159 -12.00 -7.10 -8.83
C THR A 159 -12.86 -5.86 -8.56
N LEU A 160 -12.27 -4.67 -8.67
CA LEU A 160 -12.98 -3.40 -8.51
C LEU A 160 -13.92 -3.13 -9.69
N ALA A 161 -13.48 -3.40 -10.92
CA ALA A 161 -14.27 -3.28 -12.14
C ALA A 161 -15.51 -4.20 -12.13
N GLN A 162 -15.39 -5.43 -11.61
CA GLN A 162 -16.52 -6.36 -11.40
C GLN A 162 -17.60 -5.81 -10.45
N LYS A 163 -17.28 -4.78 -9.66
CA LYS A 163 -18.25 -4.04 -8.82
C LYS A 163 -18.68 -2.71 -9.44
N ASN A 164 -18.54 -2.57 -10.77
CA ASN A 164 -18.85 -1.39 -11.56
C ASN A 164 -18.15 -0.12 -11.04
N ARG A 165 -16.93 -0.27 -10.50
CA ARG A 165 -16.11 0.87 -10.08
C ARG A 165 -15.19 1.25 -11.22
N LYS A 166 -15.12 2.55 -11.51
CA LYS A 166 -14.11 3.07 -12.42
C LYS A 166 -12.74 2.97 -11.76
N VAL A 167 -11.78 2.41 -12.49
CA VAL A 167 -10.41 2.20 -12.01
C VAL A 167 -9.44 2.90 -12.96
N TYR A 168 -8.54 3.71 -12.42
CA TYR A 168 -7.37 4.16 -13.15
C TYR A 168 -6.22 3.20 -12.80
N LEU A 169 -5.66 2.51 -13.79
CA LEU A 169 -4.53 1.59 -13.63
C LEU A 169 -3.26 2.25 -14.17
N VAL A 170 -2.41 2.73 -13.26
CA VAL A 170 -1.18 3.45 -13.61
C VAL A 170 0.00 2.49 -13.66
N GLU A 171 0.69 2.45 -14.80
CA GLU A 171 1.88 1.62 -15.05
C GLU A 171 3.04 2.48 -15.56
N LYS A 172 4.20 2.34 -14.91
CA LYS A 172 5.41 3.09 -15.25
C LYS A 172 5.99 2.65 -16.60
N LEU A 173 5.92 1.36 -16.90
CA LEU A 173 6.44 0.76 -18.11
C LEU A 173 5.50 1.01 -19.31
N PRO A 174 6.01 0.86 -20.54
CA PRO A 174 5.21 0.91 -21.77
C PRO A 174 4.16 -0.20 -21.91
N CYS A 175 4.22 -1.24 -21.08
CA CYS A 175 3.32 -2.40 -21.10
C CYS A 175 2.93 -2.85 -19.69
N ILE A 176 1.81 -3.56 -19.59
CA ILE A 176 1.34 -4.24 -18.38
C ILE A 176 1.90 -5.67 -18.28
N GLY A 177 1.72 -6.31 -17.13
CA GLY A 177 2.14 -7.70 -16.86
C GLY A 177 3.20 -7.84 -15.77
N GLY A 178 4.01 -6.79 -15.55
CA GLY A 178 5.03 -6.76 -14.51
C GLY A 178 6.07 -7.87 -14.66
N LYS A 179 6.65 -8.35 -13.54
CA LYS A 179 7.70 -9.38 -13.61
C LYS A 179 7.21 -10.75 -14.04
N VAL A 180 5.93 -11.08 -13.83
CA VAL A 180 5.37 -12.38 -14.24
C VAL A 180 5.51 -12.58 -15.74
N ALA A 181 5.36 -11.51 -16.52
CA ALA A 181 5.55 -11.52 -17.97
C ALA A 181 7.00 -11.85 -18.42
N ARG A 182 7.95 -11.99 -17.49
CA ARG A 182 9.38 -12.24 -17.77
C ARG A 182 9.79 -13.69 -17.48
N TYR A 183 8.95 -14.45 -16.77
CA TYR A 183 9.17 -15.86 -16.49
C TYR A 183 8.71 -16.72 -17.67
N GLU A 184 9.33 -17.89 -17.85
CA GLU A 184 8.87 -18.89 -18.81
C GLU A 184 7.72 -19.71 -18.22
N ASP A 185 7.94 -20.29 -17.04
CA ASP A 185 6.99 -21.13 -16.32
C ASP A 185 6.74 -20.64 -14.89
N VAL A 186 5.55 -20.92 -14.35
CA VAL A 186 5.19 -20.62 -12.96
C VAL A 186 4.95 -21.88 -12.13
N PHE A 187 5.59 -21.94 -10.97
CA PHE A 187 5.38 -22.99 -9.98
C PHE A 187 3.99 -22.85 -9.31
N PRO A 188 3.42 -23.93 -8.72
CA PRO A 188 3.99 -25.27 -8.56
C PRO A 188 3.77 -26.21 -9.76
N ASN A 189 2.89 -25.85 -10.69
CA ASN A 189 2.50 -26.75 -11.78
C ASN A 189 3.43 -26.70 -13.00
N LEU A 190 4.36 -25.73 -13.04
CA LEU A 190 5.20 -25.43 -14.20
C LEU A 190 4.35 -25.17 -15.44
N GLU A 191 3.33 -24.33 -15.23
CA GLU A 191 2.48 -23.86 -16.32
C GLU A 191 3.14 -22.65 -16.98
N CYS A 192 3.06 -22.58 -18.31
CA CYS A 192 3.61 -21.46 -19.08
C CYS A 192 3.02 -20.12 -18.58
N ALA A 193 3.90 -19.18 -18.23
CA ALA A 193 3.51 -17.92 -17.63
C ALA A 193 2.63 -17.08 -18.57
N SER A 194 2.96 -17.03 -19.85
CA SER A 194 2.16 -16.28 -20.85
C SER A 194 0.79 -16.90 -21.05
N CYS A 195 0.68 -18.24 -21.06
CA CYS A 195 -0.60 -18.95 -21.18
C CYS A 195 -1.60 -18.57 -20.08
N ILE A 196 -1.10 -18.27 -18.87
CA ILE A 196 -1.95 -17.85 -17.74
C ILE A 196 -2.17 -16.33 -17.77
N LEU A 197 -1.12 -15.57 -18.08
CA LEU A 197 -1.14 -14.12 -17.94
C LEU A 197 -1.89 -13.44 -19.08
N ASP A 198 -1.66 -13.85 -20.33
CA ASP A 198 -2.16 -13.16 -21.52
C ASP A 198 -3.70 -13.01 -21.54
N PRO A 199 -4.51 -14.03 -21.18
CA PRO A 199 -5.96 -13.86 -21.09
C PRO A 199 -6.38 -12.79 -20.08
N ILE A 200 -5.64 -12.66 -18.97
CA ILE A 200 -5.93 -11.67 -17.92
C ILE A 200 -5.52 -10.26 -18.39
N LEU A 201 -4.39 -10.14 -19.10
CA LEU A 201 -3.97 -8.88 -19.70
C LEU A 201 -4.98 -8.39 -20.74
N ASP A 202 -5.47 -9.31 -21.58
CA ASP A 202 -6.49 -9.02 -22.59
C ASP A 202 -7.81 -8.57 -21.95
N GLU A 203 -8.24 -9.25 -20.88
CA GLU A 203 -9.44 -8.86 -20.11
C GLU A 203 -9.32 -7.44 -19.56
N VAL A 204 -8.18 -7.09 -18.95
CA VAL A 204 -7.95 -5.74 -18.42
C VAL A 204 -7.92 -4.70 -19.53
N LEU A 205 -7.27 -5.01 -20.65
CA LEU A 205 -7.13 -4.10 -21.79
C LEU A 205 -8.48 -3.71 -22.42
N HIS A 206 -9.43 -4.63 -22.44
CA HIS A 206 -10.74 -4.44 -23.04
C HIS A 206 -11.85 -4.11 -22.03
N ASN A 207 -11.50 -3.85 -20.76
CA ASN A 207 -12.49 -3.54 -19.72
C ASN A 207 -12.88 -2.05 -19.73
N GLU A 208 -14.16 -1.75 -20.02
CA GLU A 208 -14.67 -0.38 -20.09
C GLU A 208 -14.61 0.41 -18.75
N HIS A 209 -14.48 -0.29 -17.63
CA HIS A 209 -14.33 0.34 -16.31
C HIS A 209 -12.88 0.62 -15.93
N ILE A 210 -11.89 0.16 -16.71
CA ILE A 210 -10.48 0.32 -16.40
C ILE A 210 -9.82 1.25 -17.42
N ASP A 211 -9.34 2.40 -16.96
CA ASP A 211 -8.51 3.33 -17.75
C ASP A 211 -7.03 3.02 -17.50
N ILE A 212 -6.37 2.42 -18.47
CA ILE A 212 -4.95 2.02 -18.37
C ILE A 212 -4.06 3.17 -18.81
N LEU A 213 -3.20 3.60 -17.89
CA LEU A 213 -2.23 4.66 -18.09
C LEU A 213 -0.83 4.04 -18.07
N THR A 214 -0.36 3.51 -19.22
CA THR A 214 1.05 3.11 -19.39
C THR A 214 1.95 4.33 -19.51
N LEU A 215 3.27 4.12 -19.32
CA LEU A 215 4.26 5.20 -19.26
C LEU A 215 3.90 6.29 -18.24
N SER A 216 3.17 5.93 -17.19
CA SER A 216 2.61 6.88 -16.24
C SER A 216 3.09 6.61 -14.82
N GLU A 217 3.45 7.68 -14.11
CA GLU A 217 3.93 7.62 -12.73
C GLU A 217 3.14 8.60 -11.85
N VAL A 218 2.72 8.15 -10.67
CA VAL A 218 2.11 9.01 -9.66
C VAL A 218 3.17 9.94 -9.09
N GLN A 219 2.92 11.26 -9.16
CA GLN A 219 3.85 12.29 -8.69
C GLN A 219 3.45 12.85 -7.33
N GLU A 220 2.15 13.00 -7.09
CA GLU A 220 1.63 13.64 -5.87
C GLU A 220 0.25 13.09 -5.52
N VAL A 221 0.01 12.89 -4.22
CA VAL A 221 -1.28 12.50 -3.66
C VAL A 221 -1.63 13.50 -2.57
N LEU A 222 -2.70 14.27 -2.78
CA LEU A 222 -3.27 15.18 -1.79
C LEU A 222 -4.66 14.69 -1.35
N GLY A 223 -5.13 15.18 -0.21
CA GLY A 223 -6.46 14.86 0.32
C GLY A 223 -6.43 13.82 1.44
N PHE A 224 -7.54 13.12 1.63
CA PHE A 224 -7.74 12.17 2.72
C PHE A 224 -8.63 11.01 2.26
N TYR A 225 -8.78 10.00 3.13
CA TYR A 225 -9.60 8.82 2.86
C TYR A 225 -10.97 9.19 2.25
N GLY A 226 -11.29 8.62 1.09
CA GLY A 226 -12.52 8.89 0.35
C GLY A 226 -12.43 10.07 -0.63
N ASN A 227 -11.43 10.95 -0.53
CA ASN A 227 -11.28 12.14 -1.39
C ASN A 227 -9.81 12.47 -1.64
N PHE A 228 -9.17 11.71 -2.55
CA PHE A 228 -7.82 11.97 -3.00
C PHE A 228 -7.82 12.73 -4.32
N LEU A 229 -6.91 13.70 -4.42
CA LEU A 229 -6.51 14.33 -5.68
C LEU A 229 -5.11 13.83 -6.03
N VAL A 230 -5.00 13.09 -7.11
CA VAL A 230 -3.76 12.45 -7.54
C VAL A 230 -3.26 13.08 -8.83
N LYS A 231 -2.00 13.50 -8.83
CA LYS A 231 -1.30 13.97 -10.02
C LYS A 231 -0.49 12.83 -10.62
N VAL A 232 -0.78 12.49 -11.87
CA VAL A 232 -0.09 11.46 -12.65
C VAL A 232 0.65 12.11 -13.80
N ASN A 233 1.92 11.79 -13.99
CA ASN A 233 2.70 12.20 -15.17
C ASN A 233 2.76 11.05 -16.15
N LYS A 234 2.15 11.21 -17.34
CA LYS A 234 2.27 10.28 -18.46
C LYS A 234 3.39 10.75 -19.36
N LYS A 235 4.49 10.00 -19.43
CA LYS A 235 5.62 10.28 -20.31
C LYS A 235 5.21 10.15 -21.77
N ALA A 236 5.80 10.98 -22.62
CA ALA A 236 5.63 10.88 -24.06
C ALA A 236 6.08 9.50 -24.56
N ARG A 237 5.22 8.86 -25.36
CA ARG A 237 5.55 7.57 -26.02
C ARG A 237 6.32 7.79 -27.32
N PHE A 238 6.15 8.97 -27.92
CA PHE A 238 6.54 9.38 -29.26
C PHE A 238 5.91 8.52 -30.38
N VAL A 239 4.86 7.79 -30.03
CA VAL A 239 4.09 6.92 -30.92
C VAL A 239 2.64 7.03 -30.51
N ASP A 240 1.79 7.40 -31.47
CA ASP A 240 0.35 7.48 -31.29
C ASP A 240 -0.23 6.11 -30.94
N SER A 241 -0.89 6.02 -29.79
CA SER A 241 -1.51 4.81 -29.30
C SER A 241 -2.77 4.41 -30.06
N GLU A 242 -3.41 5.32 -30.79
CA GLU A 242 -4.65 5.03 -31.52
C GLU A 242 -4.39 4.47 -32.92
N THR A 243 -3.32 4.92 -33.58
CA THR A 243 -2.99 4.50 -34.96
C THR A 243 -1.92 3.41 -35.04
N CYS A 244 -1.11 3.22 -33.99
CA CYS A 244 -0.07 2.20 -34.00
C CYS A 244 -0.66 0.79 -33.86
N ILE A 245 -0.35 -0.08 -34.83
CA ILE A 245 -0.79 -1.48 -34.82
C ILE A 245 0.26 -2.47 -34.28
N GLY A 246 1.41 -1.99 -33.78
CA GLY A 246 2.46 -2.85 -33.23
C GLY A 246 3.13 -3.80 -34.23
N CYS A 247 3.22 -3.43 -35.52
CA CYS A 247 3.75 -4.32 -36.57
C CYS A 247 5.27 -4.54 -36.56
N GLY A 248 6.04 -3.74 -35.82
CA GLY A 248 7.50 -3.90 -35.69
C GLY A 248 8.36 -3.34 -36.85
N ALA A 249 7.78 -2.91 -37.97
CA ALA A 249 8.55 -2.38 -39.12
C ALA A 249 9.51 -1.23 -38.75
N CYS A 250 9.08 -0.36 -37.84
CA CYS A 250 9.89 0.75 -37.34
C CYS A 250 11.06 0.30 -36.43
N VAL A 251 10.92 -0.86 -35.78
CA VAL A 251 11.97 -1.48 -34.94
C VAL A 251 13.07 -2.07 -35.82
N GLU A 252 12.70 -2.80 -36.88
CA GLU A 252 13.65 -3.49 -37.77
C GLU A 252 14.66 -2.53 -38.43
N THR A 253 14.20 -1.35 -38.84
CA THR A 253 15.01 -0.34 -39.53
C THR A 253 15.88 0.50 -38.59
N CYS A 254 15.63 0.46 -37.28
CA CYS A 254 16.34 1.31 -36.33
C CYS A 254 17.82 0.91 -36.23
N PRO A 255 18.78 1.82 -36.50
CA PRO A 255 20.21 1.47 -36.48
C PRO A 255 20.77 1.35 -35.06
N VAL A 256 20.12 1.95 -34.06
CA VAL A 256 20.58 1.98 -32.67
C VAL A 256 20.50 0.59 -32.04
N LYS A 257 21.45 0.27 -31.18
CA LYS A 257 21.42 -0.91 -30.31
C LYS A 257 21.63 -0.46 -28.86
N VAL A 258 20.72 -0.87 -27.99
CA VAL A 258 20.69 -0.53 -26.55
C VAL A 258 20.56 -1.84 -25.78
N THR A 259 21.13 -1.92 -24.57
CA THR A 259 20.91 -3.04 -23.66
C THR A 259 19.42 -3.26 -23.43
N ASN A 260 18.95 -4.50 -23.53
CA ASN A 260 17.55 -4.83 -23.33
C ASN A 260 17.23 -5.12 -21.87
N GLU A 261 16.53 -4.22 -21.21
CA GLU A 261 16.16 -4.34 -19.80
C GLU A 261 15.18 -5.49 -19.55
N TYR A 262 14.32 -5.83 -20.53
CA TYR A 262 13.39 -6.95 -20.41
C TYR A 262 14.10 -8.31 -20.38
N ASN A 263 15.23 -8.44 -21.09
CA ASN A 263 16.06 -9.65 -21.12
C ASN A 263 17.27 -9.56 -20.16
N GLU A 264 17.18 -8.77 -19.08
CA GLU A 264 18.27 -8.65 -18.06
C GLU A 264 19.63 -8.24 -18.68
N GLY A 265 19.61 -7.55 -19.81
CA GLY A 265 20.81 -7.12 -20.54
C GLY A 265 21.57 -8.23 -21.28
N LEU A 266 20.98 -9.41 -21.42
CA LEU A 266 21.56 -10.55 -22.15
C LEU A 266 21.55 -10.35 -23.68
N ASP A 267 20.68 -9.48 -24.19
CA ASP A 267 20.64 -9.09 -25.60
C ASP A 267 20.46 -7.57 -25.80
N GLN A 268 20.27 -7.17 -27.06
CA GLN A 268 20.16 -5.77 -27.45
C GLN A 268 18.80 -5.49 -28.08
N ARG A 269 18.14 -4.43 -27.61
CA ARG A 269 16.96 -3.83 -28.24
C ARG A 269 17.35 -2.62 -29.09
N ARG A 270 16.36 -2.06 -29.79
CA ARG A 270 16.49 -0.84 -30.58
C ARG A 270 16.02 0.39 -29.78
N ALA A 271 16.31 1.60 -30.27
CA ALA A 271 15.83 2.83 -29.62
C ALA A 271 14.30 2.97 -29.73
N ILE A 272 13.72 2.67 -30.89
CA ILE A 272 12.28 2.41 -30.99
C ILE A 272 12.05 0.91 -30.82
N TYR A 273 11.20 0.52 -29.87
CA TYR A 273 11.02 -0.88 -29.51
C TYR A 273 9.60 -1.16 -29.07
N ILE A 274 9.23 -2.45 -29.12
CA ILE A 274 8.10 -3.01 -28.39
C ILE A 274 8.73 -3.80 -27.23
N PRO A 275 8.24 -3.69 -25.98
CA PRO A 275 8.96 -4.20 -24.79
C PRO A 275 9.36 -5.67 -24.89
N TYR A 276 8.46 -6.49 -25.43
CA TYR A 276 8.68 -7.89 -25.74
C TYR A 276 7.62 -8.36 -26.74
N ALA A 277 7.82 -9.52 -27.36
CA ALA A 277 6.83 -10.10 -28.27
C ALA A 277 5.55 -10.47 -27.50
N GLY A 278 4.40 -9.89 -27.90
CA GLY A 278 3.14 -10.08 -27.19
C GLY A 278 2.90 -9.09 -26.04
N ALA A 279 3.75 -8.06 -25.88
CA ALA A 279 3.52 -7.01 -24.89
C ALA A 279 2.16 -6.32 -25.10
N LEU A 280 1.43 -6.09 -24.01
CA LEU A 280 0.14 -5.40 -24.03
C LEU A 280 0.22 -4.06 -23.26
N PRO A 281 -0.34 -2.96 -23.78
CA PRO A 281 -0.82 -2.81 -25.16
C PRO A 281 0.32 -2.97 -26.17
N ASN A 282 0.04 -3.58 -27.32
CA ASN A 282 1.03 -3.86 -28.36
C ASN A 282 1.39 -2.61 -29.18
N ILE A 283 2.10 -1.69 -28.54
CA ILE A 283 2.40 -0.36 -29.08
C ILE A 283 3.89 -0.09 -28.90
N ALA A 284 4.54 0.36 -29.97
CA ALA A 284 5.93 0.78 -29.92
C ALA A 284 6.13 2.01 -29.00
N VAL A 285 7.36 2.20 -28.55
CA VAL A 285 7.79 3.38 -27.78
C VAL A 285 9.19 3.76 -28.23
N ILE A 286 9.50 5.07 -28.21
CA ILE A 286 10.86 5.55 -28.51
C ILE A 286 11.58 5.92 -27.22
N ASP A 287 12.72 5.27 -26.99
CA ASP A 287 13.71 5.66 -26.01
C ASP A 287 14.46 6.90 -26.50
N LYS A 288 14.05 8.05 -25.95
CA LYS A 288 14.61 9.35 -26.28
C LYS A 288 16.10 9.48 -25.93
N GLU A 289 16.57 8.78 -24.90
CA GLU A 289 17.96 8.92 -24.42
C GLU A 289 18.96 8.32 -25.42
N HIS A 290 18.55 7.24 -26.10
CA HIS A 290 19.40 6.52 -27.05
C HIS A 290 19.10 6.80 -28.53
N CYS A 291 17.99 7.47 -28.83
CA CYS A 291 17.61 7.76 -30.21
C CYS A 291 18.52 8.82 -30.86
N LEU A 292 19.16 8.48 -31.99
CA LEU A 292 20.09 9.34 -32.72
C LEU A 292 19.51 10.72 -33.06
N ARG A 293 18.20 10.79 -33.31
CA ARG A 293 17.50 12.06 -33.61
C ARG A 293 17.63 13.06 -32.47
N TRP A 294 17.49 12.62 -31.22
CA TRP A 294 17.66 13.47 -30.05
C TRP A 294 19.13 13.62 -29.62
N GLN A 295 20.03 12.82 -30.19
CA GLN A 295 21.48 12.99 -30.08
C GLN A 295 22.06 13.95 -31.14
N GLY A 296 21.20 14.54 -31.99
CA GLY A 296 21.58 15.58 -32.96
C GLY A 296 21.75 15.09 -34.39
N GLU A 297 21.46 13.82 -34.68
CA GLU A 297 21.55 13.27 -36.04
C GLU A 297 20.23 13.43 -36.82
N ALA A 298 20.34 13.55 -38.14
CA ALA A 298 19.19 13.62 -39.06
C ALA A 298 18.64 12.21 -39.38
N CYS A 299 18.17 11.48 -38.35
CA CYS A 299 17.58 10.14 -38.52
C CYS A 299 16.04 10.21 -38.59
N SER A 300 15.46 9.55 -39.59
CA SER A 300 14.02 9.39 -39.85
C SER A 300 13.60 7.95 -40.18
N ALA A 301 14.51 6.98 -40.04
CA ALA A 301 14.33 5.61 -40.49
C ALA A 301 13.03 4.98 -39.97
N CYS A 302 12.74 5.10 -38.67
CA CYS A 302 11.53 4.54 -38.07
C CYS A 302 10.24 5.20 -38.60
N ASN A 303 10.28 6.51 -38.86
CA ASN A 303 9.14 7.26 -39.40
C ASN A 303 8.85 6.86 -40.85
N GLU A 304 9.89 6.75 -41.68
CA GLU A 304 9.77 6.31 -43.07
C GLU A 304 9.25 4.87 -43.20
N ALA A 305 9.63 4.00 -42.26
CA ALA A 305 9.16 2.62 -42.22
C ALA A 305 7.76 2.46 -41.63
N CYS A 306 7.17 3.48 -41.01
CA CYS A 306 5.85 3.39 -40.38
C CYS A 306 4.74 3.59 -41.42
N PRO A 307 3.96 2.55 -41.78
CA PRO A 307 2.94 2.67 -42.81
C PRO A 307 1.73 3.52 -42.39
N PHE A 308 1.55 3.75 -41.09
CA PHE A 308 0.42 4.49 -40.52
C PHE A 308 0.79 5.90 -40.06
N GLY A 309 2.06 6.31 -40.19
CA GLY A 309 2.51 7.63 -39.75
C GLY A 309 2.35 7.88 -38.25
N SER A 310 2.36 6.83 -37.43
CA SER A 310 2.08 6.90 -35.98
C SER A 310 3.21 7.52 -35.15
N ILE A 311 4.36 7.87 -35.73
CA ILE A 311 5.50 8.41 -34.96
C ILE A 311 5.35 9.92 -34.79
N ILE A 312 5.38 10.38 -33.54
CA ILE A 312 5.18 11.77 -33.16
C ILE A 312 6.38 12.23 -32.32
N TYR A 313 7.40 12.79 -32.96
CA TYR A 313 8.62 13.23 -32.26
C TYR A 313 8.39 14.43 -31.33
N GLU A 314 7.35 15.21 -31.59
CA GLU A 314 7.01 16.42 -30.84
C GLU A 314 6.10 16.13 -29.63
N GLU A 315 5.73 14.87 -29.38
CA GLU A 315 4.93 14.51 -28.21
C GLU A 315 5.65 14.92 -26.90
N THR A 316 4.89 15.49 -25.97
CA THR A 316 5.39 15.91 -24.67
C THR A 316 4.66 15.19 -23.54
N ASP A 317 5.36 15.02 -22.42
CA ASP A 317 4.76 14.51 -21.19
C ASP A 317 3.46 15.24 -20.82
N GLN A 318 2.48 14.47 -20.36
CA GLN A 318 1.15 14.96 -20.00
C GLN A 318 0.89 14.77 -18.51
N ALA A 319 0.58 15.86 -17.81
CA ALA A 319 0.08 15.79 -16.44
C ALA A 319 -1.44 15.56 -16.43
N ARG A 320 -1.89 14.52 -15.75
CA ARG A 320 -3.31 14.23 -15.50
C ARG A 320 -3.62 14.39 -14.01
N GLN A 321 -4.76 15.01 -13.71
CA GLN A 321 -5.30 15.07 -12.36
C GLN A 321 -6.48 14.10 -12.25
N LEU A 322 -6.40 13.18 -11.30
CA LEU A 322 -7.40 12.16 -11.04
C LEU A 322 -8.02 12.40 -9.66
N ARG A 323 -9.33 12.22 -9.56
CA ARG A 323 -10.05 12.24 -8.27
C ARG A 323 -10.49 10.82 -7.96
N VAL A 324 -10.06 10.29 -6.82
CA VAL A 324 -10.32 8.90 -6.43
C VAL A 324 -10.59 8.80 -4.94
N GLY A 325 -11.41 7.84 -4.53
CA GLY A 325 -11.71 7.63 -3.11
C GLY A 325 -10.79 6.64 -2.43
N ALA A 326 -10.15 5.77 -3.22
CA ALA A 326 -9.23 4.74 -2.75
C ALA A 326 -8.02 4.63 -3.66
N ILE A 327 -6.89 4.23 -3.06
CA ILE A 327 -5.62 3.98 -3.76
C ILE A 327 -5.12 2.59 -3.35
N VAL A 328 -4.81 1.76 -4.32
CA VAL A 328 -4.16 0.45 -4.14
C VAL A 328 -2.72 0.58 -4.65
N LEU A 329 -1.75 0.28 -3.78
CA LEU A 329 -0.34 0.25 -4.14
C LEU A 329 0.05 -1.19 -4.47
N ALA A 330 0.41 -1.44 -5.73
CA ALA A 330 0.92 -2.71 -6.24
C ALA A 330 2.18 -2.51 -7.11
N PRO A 331 3.21 -1.75 -6.66
CA PRO A 331 4.39 -1.42 -7.47
C PRO A 331 5.31 -2.62 -7.75
N GLY A 332 5.02 -3.79 -7.19
CA GLY A 332 5.84 -4.99 -7.29
C GLY A 332 7.04 -4.94 -6.34
N PHE A 333 8.16 -5.49 -6.79
CA PHE A 333 9.41 -5.60 -6.06
C PHE A 333 10.58 -5.45 -7.05
N ASP A 334 11.81 -5.45 -6.55
CA ASP A 334 13.02 -5.64 -7.37
C ASP A 334 13.87 -6.76 -6.82
N LEU A 335 14.72 -7.32 -7.69
CA LEU A 335 15.64 -8.38 -7.30
C LEU A 335 16.80 -7.82 -6.50
N PHE A 336 17.36 -8.67 -5.63
CA PHE A 336 18.60 -8.36 -4.96
C PHE A 336 19.72 -8.23 -5.99
N ASP A 337 20.44 -7.11 -5.96
CA ASP A 337 21.67 -6.90 -6.75
C ASP A 337 22.81 -7.77 -6.20
N PRO A 338 23.21 -8.85 -6.91
CA PRO A 338 24.20 -9.79 -6.40
C PRO A 338 25.62 -9.22 -6.40
N ALA A 339 25.88 -8.08 -7.06
CA ALA A 339 27.18 -7.40 -6.99
C ALA A 339 27.50 -6.96 -5.55
N LYS A 340 26.48 -6.81 -4.70
CA LYS A 340 26.62 -6.52 -3.26
C LYS A 340 27.11 -7.72 -2.45
N ALA A 341 27.15 -8.92 -3.04
CA ALA A 341 27.66 -10.15 -2.44
C ALA A 341 28.82 -10.71 -3.28
N PRO A 342 29.98 -10.02 -3.32
CA PRO A 342 31.06 -10.33 -4.25
C PRO A 342 31.68 -11.72 -4.05
N GLN A 343 31.48 -12.35 -2.89
CA GLN A 343 31.90 -13.73 -2.62
C GLN A 343 31.25 -14.77 -3.54
N TYR A 344 30.13 -14.44 -4.17
CA TYR A 344 29.43 -15.32 -5.12
C TYR A 344 29.86 -15.10 -6.58
N GLY A 345 30.73 -14.13 -6.86
CA GLY A 345 31.37 -13.98 -8.18
C GLY A 345 30.49 -13.43 -9.30
N TYR A 346 29.29 -12.92 -9.01
CA TYR A 346 28.43 -12.26 -10.00
C TYR A 346 29.16 -11.10 -10.68
N GLY A 347 29.09 -11.03 -12.02
CA GLY A 347 29.83 -10.07 -12.85
C GLY A 347 31.34 -10.32 -12.97
N LYS A 348 31.88 -11.39 -12.37
CA LYS A 348 33.29 -11.82 -12.51
C LYS A 348 33.45 -13.21 -13.10
N ILE A 349 32.52 -14.11 -12.79
CA ILE A 349 32.47 -15.47 -13.31
C ILE A 349 31.31 -15.53 -14.30
N ASP A 350 31.61 -15.78 -15.58
CA ASP A 350 30.63 -15.70 -16.68
C ASP A 350 29.41 -16.63 -16.50
N SER A 351 29.56 -17.73 -15.76
CA SER A 351 28.49 -18.71 -15.53
C SER A 351 27.68 -18.47 -14.25
N VAL A 352 27.81 -17.30 -13.63
CA VAL A 352 27.01 -16.92 -12.45
C VAL A 352 25.89 -16.00 -12.90
N TYR A 353 24.67 -16.53 -12.89
CA TYR A 353 23.45 -15.83 -13.29
C TYR A 353 22.54 -15.57 -12.08
N THR A 354 21.74 -14.51 -12.16
CA THR A 354 20.56 -14.35 -11.31
C THR A 354 19.46 -15.31 -11.76
N SER A 355 18.48 -15.56 -10.89
CA SER A 355 17.34 -16.40 -11.25
C SER A 355 16.58 -15.85 -12.45
N LEU A 356 16.49 -14.53 -12.58
CA LEU A 356 15.74 -13.92 -13.69
C LEU A 356 16.57 -13.84 -14.96
N GLU A 357 17.89 -13.67 -14.89
CA GLU A 357 18.75 -13.85 -16.07
C GLU A 357 18.60 -15.25 -16.64
N PHE A 358 18.55 -16.27 -15.77
CA PHE A 358 18.35 -17.66 -16.20
C PHE A 358 17.02 -17.87 -16.93
N GLU A 359 15.92 -17.24 -16.48
CA GLU A 359 14.61 -17.25 -17.15
C GLU A 359 14.61 -16.51 -18.50
N ARG A 360 15.65 -15.70 -18.79
CA ARG A 360 15.76 -14.90 -20.02
C ARG A 360 16.83 -15.41 -21.00
N LEU A 361 17.57 -16.47 -20.65
CA LEU A 361 18.50 -17.18 -21.54
C LEU A 361 17.72 -17.95 -22.62
#